data_AF-A0A2D6VHP8-F1
#
_entry.id   AF-A0A2D6VHP8-F1
#
_cell.length_a   1.000
_cell.length_b   1.000
_cell.length_c   1.000
_cell.angle_alpha   90.00
_cell.angle_beta   90.00
_cell.angle_gamma   90.00
#
_symmetry.space_group_name_H-M   'P 1'
#
loop_
_entity.id
_entity.type
_entity.pdbx_description
1 polymer ?
#
loop_
_entity_poly.entity_id
_entity_poly.type
_entity_poly.pdbx_seq_one_letter_code
_entity_poly.pdbx_strand_id
1 'polypeptide(L)'
;MGEESEFTVSRDWKERLSVSRDLGTGFAAPGGEFTRALYEWSLTPGGSFLHKLLEKRRVVELGAGMMPYGYALAASCEARNFVAVEPFYADKQKASIQAMIEDAGQTLPRIPYKVEGQDMLDYLKDEADNLLCVVACGIEDCILPSAEYRKKVEGEIYRVLEQDAFFLSSHSDLQPQGLRTIEMTFRRPANPRVEDRLRLHGSKEAYEKYGEVLAVNAGGLIGG
;
A
#
# COMPACT_ATOMS: atom_id res chain seq x y z
N MET A 1 34.35 -6.79 -25.52
CA MET A 1 33.66 -8.07 -25.26
C MET A 1 33.00 -7.90 -23.92
N GLY A 2 31.67 -7.82 -23.92
CA GLY A 2 30.89 -7.65 -22.71
C GLY A 2 30.75 -9.00 -22.01
N GLU A 3 31.05 -9.02 -20.72
CA GLU A 3 30.58 -10.07 -19.83
C GLU A 3 29.33 -9.51 -19.16
N GLU A 4 28.17 -9.86 -19.72
CA GLU A 4 26.92 -9.83 -18.97
C GLU A 4 27.06 -10.87 -17.87
N SER A 5 27.34 -10.41 -16.64
CA SER A 5 27.25 -11.28 -15.48
C SER A 5 25.78 -11.68 -15.31
N GLU A 6 25.45 -12.93 -15.62
CA GLU A 6 24.19 -13.54 -15.25
C GLU A 6 24.02 -13.41 -13.73
N PHE A 7 23.21 -12.42 -13.32
CA PHE A 7 22.68 -12.35 -11.97
C PHE A 7 21.77 -13.56 -11.78
N THR A 8 22.33 -14.63 -11.25
CA THR A 8 21.57 -15.77 -10.76
C THR A 8 20.82 -15.32 -9.51
N VAL A 9 19.62 -14.77 -9.71
CA VAL A 9 18.75 -14.29 -8.64
C VAL A 9 18.39 -15.49 -7.75
N SER A 10 18.96 -15.53 -6.55
CA SER A 10 18.69 -16.56 -5.55
C SER A 10 17.18 -16.76 -5.35
N ARG A 11 16.74 -18.02 -5.25
CA ARG A 11 15.33 -18.34 -4.97
C ARG A 11 14.94 -18.07 -3.52
N ASP A 12 15.90 -17.89 -2.61
CA ASP A 12 15.63 -17.56 -1.22
C ASP A 12 15.23 -16.08 -1.11
N TRP A 13 14.06 -15.83 -0.53
CA TRP A 13 13.57 -14.47 -0.31
C TRP A 13 14.33 -13.74 0.81
N LYS A 14 14.93 -14.47 1.76
CA LYS A 14 15.74 -13.89 2.84
C LYS A 14 17.08 -13.39 2.31
N GLU A 15 17.71 -14.15 1.42
CA GLU A 15 18.93 -13.72 0.73
C GLU A 15 18.65 -12.55 -0.21
N ARG A 16 17.49 -12.55 -0.88
CA ARG A 16 17.09 -11.38 -1.67
C ARG A 16 16.75 -10.17 -0.81
N LEU A 17 16.22 -10.36 0.40
CA LEU A 17 16.02 -9.27 1.35
C LEU A 17 17.36 -8.76 1.90
N SER A 18 18.36 -9.62 2.15
CA SER A 18 19.69 -9.18 2.55
C SER A 18 20.41 -8.46 1.42
N VAL A 19 20.40 -9.00 0.20
CA VAL A 19 20.96 -8.34 -0.99
C VAL A 19 20.23 -7.03 -1.29
N SER A 20 18.91 -6.99 -1.12
CA SER A 20 18.12 -5.77 -1.30
C SER A 20 18.34 -4.74 -0.18
N ARG A 21 18.68 -5.18 1.04
CA ARG A 21 19.20 -4.32 2.11
C ARG A 21 20.59 -3.78 1.77
N ASP A 22 21.45 -4.63 1.21
CA ASP A 22 22.81 -4.26 0.79
C ASP A 22 22.79 -3.27 -0.41
N LEU A 23 21.78 -3.39 -1.28
CA LEU A 23 21.50 -2.49 -2.40
C LEU A 23 20.56 -1.33 -2.04
N GLY A 24 20.04 -1.30 -0.81
CA GLY A 24 19.15 -0.25 -0.30
C GLY A 24 17.86 -0.05 -1.11
N THR A 25 17.11 -1.11 -1.42
CA THR A 25 15.94 -0.97 -2.33
C THR A 25 14.69 -1.81 -1.98
N GLY A 26 14.67 -2.69 -0.97
CA GLY A 26 13.61 -3.70 -0.79
C GLY A 26 12.63 -3.45 0.32
N PHE A 27 11.36 -3.19 -0.01
CA PHE A 27 10.42 -2.75 1.03
C PHE A 27 9.05 -3.42 0.98
N ALA A 28 8.98 -4.70 1.36
CA ALA A 28 7.83 -5.33 2.03
C ALA A 28 8.12 -6.81 2.32
N ALA A 29 7.40 -7.39 3.29
CA ALA A 29 7.34 -8.85 3.43
C ALA A 29 6.64 -9.44 2.18
N PRO A 30 7.31 -10.32 1.42
CA PRO A 30 6.85 -10.69 0.07
C PRO A 30 5.53 -11.46 0.05
N GLY A 31 5.10 -12.01 1.20
CA GLY A 31 3.84 -12.74 1.36
C GLY A 31 2.58 -11.87 1.48
N GLY A 32 2.71 -10.54 1.54
CA GLY A 32 1.55 -9.62 1.48
C GLY A 32 0.54 -9.75 2.63
N GLU A 33 0.92 -10.35 3.76
CA GLU A 33 0.01 -10.64 4.88
C GLU A 33 -0.64 -9.38 5.49
N PHE A 34 0.09 -8.26 5.54
CA PHE A 34 -0.47 -6.98 6.01
C PHE A 34 -1.51 -6.41 5.03
N THR A 35 -1.23 -6.47 3.73
CA THR A 35 -2.19 -6.05 2.69
C THR A 35 -3.39 -6.99 2.66
N ARG A 36 -3.17 -8.30 2.81
CA ARG A 36 -4.23 -9.30 2.93
C ARG A 36 -5.14 -9.00 4.11
N ALA A 37 -4.57 -8.75 5.28
CA ALA A 37 -5.33 -8.44 6.48
C ALA A 37 -6.17 -7.17 6.30
N LEU A 38 -5.60 -6.13 5.69
CA LEU A 38 -6.31 -4.89 5.39
C LEU A 38 -7.47 -5.12 4.39
N TYR A 39 -7.22 -5.90 3.33
CA TYR A 39 -8.25 -6.31 2.37
C TYR A 39 -9.37 -7.11 3.03
N GLU A 40 -9.05 -8.18 3.76
CA GLU A 40 -10.07 -9.00 4.43
C GLU A 40 -10.87 -8.15 5.43
N TRP A 41 -10.21 -7.22 6.12
CA TRP A 41 -10.87 -6.33 7.06
C TRP A 41 -11.79 -5.32 6.38
N SER A 42 -11.46 -4.83 5.18
CA SER A 42 -12.32 -3.92 4.41
C SER A 42 -13.67 -4.54 4.07
N LEU A 43 -13.73 -5.87 3.97
CA LEU A 43 -14.96 -6.63 3.74
C LEU A 43 -15.82 -6.83 5.00
N THR A 44 -15.33 -6.42 6.17
CA THR A 44 -16.07 -6.50 7.43
C THR A 44 -16.77 -5.18 7.75
N PRO A 45 -17.82 -5.16 8.61
CA PRO A 45 -18.45 -3.92 9.04
C PRO A 45 -17.46 -2.89 9.60
N GLY A 46 -16.45 -3.33 10.35
CA GLY A 46 -15.44 -2.46 10.98
C GLY A 46 -14.46 -1.81 9.99
N GLY A 47 -14.17 -2.45 8.85
CA GLY A 47 -13.30 -1.90 7.81
C GLY A 47 -14.05 -1.33 6.60
N SER A 48 -15.38 -1.47 6.56
CA SER A 48 -16.21 -1.08 5.41
C SER A 48 -16.08 0.39 5.00
N PHE A 49 -15.65 1.27 5.90
CA PHE A 49 -15.39 2.67 5.59
C PHE A 49 -14.29 2.86 4.53
N LEU A 50 -13.37 1.91 4.38
CA LEU A 50 -12.32 1.93 3.36
C LEU A 50 -12.90 2.03 1.95
N HIS A 51 -14.09 1.47 1.72
CA HIS A 51 -14.80 1.64 0.45
C HIS A 51 -15.02 3.11 0.12
N LYS A 52 -15.49 3.92 1.08
CA LYS A 52 -15.70 5.37 0.87
C LYS A 52 -14.41 6.15 0.64
N LEU A 53 -13.29 5.66 1.17
CA LEU A 53 -12.00 6.33 1.01
C LEU A 53 -11.37 6.06 -0.35
N LEU A 54 -11.56 4.85 -0.90
CA LEU A 54 -10.89 4.39 -2.12
C LEU A 54 -11.79 4.47 -3.37
N GLU A 55 -13.12 4.58 -3.22
CA GLU A 55 -14.07 4.65 -4.34
C GLU A 55 -13.65 5.69 -5.39
N LYS A 56 -13.61 5.29 -6.67
CA LYS A 56 -13.27 6.15 -7.82
C LYS A 56 -11.90 6.84 -7.77
N ARG A 57 -11.04 6.48 -6.82
CA ARG A 57 -9.65 6.97 -6.71
C ARG A 57 -8.71 6.19 -7.62
N ARG A 58 -7.60 6.82 -7.98
CA ARG A 58 -6.42 6.13 -8.48
C ARG A 58 -5.62 5.64 -7.28
N VAL A 59 -5.62 4.33 -7.04
CA VAL A 59 -4.96 3.72 -5.89
C VAL A 59 -3.59 3.20 -6.29
N VAL A 60 -2.57 3.55 -5.51
CA VAL A 60 -1.19 3.07 -5.70
C VAL A 60 -0.74 2.35 -4.44
N GLU A 61 -0.29 1.10 -4.56
CA GLU A 61 0.39 0.39 -3.48
C GLU A 61 1.90 0.46 -3.67
N LEU A 62 2.59 1.05 -2.69
CA LEU A 62 4.05 1.07 -2.60
C LEU A 62 4.52 -0.21 -1.91
N GLY A 63 5.51 -0.88 -2.48
CA GLY A 63 6.03 -2.13 -1.93
C GLY A 63 5.00 -3.25 -2.00
N ALA A 64 4.36 -3.43 -3.16
CA ALA A 64 3.21 -4.33 -3.30
C ALA A 64 3.53 -5.82 -3.09
N GLY A 65 4.81 -6.21 -3.12
CA GLY A 65 5.23 -7.60 -2.91
C GLY A 65 4.80 -8.52 -4.05
N MET A 66 4.57 -9.80 -3.75
CA MET A 66 4.21 -10.82 -4.76
C MET A 66 2.72 -11.12 -4.83
N MET A 67 1.94 -10.64 -3.86
CA MET A 67 0.55 -11.05 -3.68
C MET A 67 -0.46 -10.01 -4.15
N PRO A 68 -1.61 -10.43 -4.70
CA PRO A 68 -2.54 -9.54 -5.40
C PRO A 68 -3.49 -8.76 -4.47
N TYR A 69 -3.22 -8.75 -3.16
CA TYR A 69 -4.18 -8.24 -2.18
C TYR A 69 -4.42 -6.73 -2.26
N GLY A 70 -3.45 -5.94 -2.73
CA GLY A 70 -3.66 -4.51 -2.96
C GLY A 70 -4.63 -4.25 -4.10
N TYR A 71 -4.54 -5.05 -5.18
CA TYR A 71 -5.54 -5.04 -6.25
C TYR A 71 -6.90 -5.47 -5.71
N ALA A 72 -6.96 -6.54 -4.90
CA ALA A 72 -8.22 -7.01 -4.30
C ALA A 72 -8.89 -5.93 -3.44
N LEU A 73 -8.11 -5.24 -2.59
CA LEU A 73 -8.57 -4.11 -1.80
C LEU A 73 -9.14 -3.01 -2.71
N ALA A 74 -8.34 -2.50 -3.65
CA ALA A 74 -8.74 -1.41 -4.53
C ALA A 74 -9.98 -1.76 -5.36
N ALA A 75 -10.01 -2.97 -5.92
CA ALA A 75 -11.13 -3.49 -6.69
C ALA A 75 -12.40 -3.59 -5.83
N SER A 76 -12.32 -4.23 -4.66
CA SER A 76 -13.48 -4.39 -3.76
C SER A 76 -14.07 -3.04 -3.33
N CYS A 77 -13.23 -2.01 -3.24
CA CYS A 77 -13.62 -0.65 -2.92
C CYS A 77 -14.01 0.19 -4.15
N GLU A 78 -14.15 -0.40 -5.34
CA GLU A 78 -14.53 0.29 -6.58
C GLU A 78 -13.60 1.46 -6.94
N ALA A 79 -12.30 1.30 -6.71
CA ALA A 79 -11.30 2.25 -7.18
C ALA A 79 -11.37 2.41 -8.70
N ARG A 80 -10.97 3.58 -9.21
CA ARG A 80 -10.93 3.87 -10.65
C ARG A 80 -9.91 2.98 -11.37
N ASN A 81 -8.75 2.80 -10.75
CA ASN A 81 -7.68 1.92 -11.20
C ASN A 81 -6.70 1.66 -10.05
N PHE A 82 -5.80 0.70 -10.28
CA PHE A 82 -4.80 0.29 -9.33
C PHE A 82 -3.39 0.24 -9.95
N VAL A 83 -2.37 0.67 -9.21
CA VAL A 83 -0.96 0.46 -9.59
C VAL A 83 -0.22 -0.21 -8.45
N ALA A 84 0.38 -1.36 -8.71
CA ALA A 84 1.35 -1.98 -7.81
C ALA A 84 2.75 -1.50 -8.17
N VAL A 85 3.45 -0.87 -7.22
CA VAL A 85 4.85 -0.46 -7.36
C VAL A 85 5.72 -1.44 -6.62
N GLU A 86 6.55 -2.19 -7.35
CA GLU A 86 7.31 -3.31 -6.81
C GLU A 86 8.56 -3.61 -7.65
N PRO A 87 9.76 -3.22 -7.19
CA PRO A 87 10.99 -3.36 -7.98
C PRO A 87 11.54 -4.78 -8.12
N PHE A 88 11.28 -5.71 -7.18
CA PHE A 88 11.88 -7.06 -7.20
C PHE A 88 10.95 -8.16 -7.66
N TYR A 89 9.65 -7.95 -7.47
CA TYR A 89 8.65 -8.97 -7.63
C TYR A 89 7.59 -8.63 -8.68
N ALA A 90 7.81 -7.59 -9.51
CA ALA A 90 6.85 -7.11 -10.50
C ALA A 90 6.23 -8.23 -11.36
N ASP A 91 7.05 -9.16 -11.89
CA ASP A 91 6.55 -10.26 -12.72
C ASP A 91 5.64 -11.20 -11.93
N LYS A 92 6.03 -11.54 -10.69
CA LYS A 92 5.21 -12.40 -9.81
C LYS A 92 3.94 -11.69 -9.37
N GLN A 93 4.03 -10.39 -9.11
CA GLN A 93 2.89 -9.56 -8.74
C GLN A 93 1.88 -9.45 -9.88
N LYS A 94 2.37 -9.26 -11.10
CA LYS A 94 1.54 -9.25 -12.30
C LYS A 94 0.86 -10.60 -12.51
N ALA A 95 1.60 -11.70 -12.40
CA ALA A 95 1.06 -13.04 -12.54
C ALA A 95 0.02 -13.35 -11.44
N SER A 96 0.25 -12.91 -10.20
CA SER A 96 -0.67 -13.16 -9.09
C SER A 96 -1.98 -12.37 -9.23
N ILE A 97 -1.94 -11.13 -9.71
CA ILE A 97 -3.14 -10.33 -10.03
C ILE A 97 -3.92 -10.99 -11.18
N GLN A 98 -3.22 -11.46 -12.22
CA GLN A 98 -3.86 -12.16 -13.34
C GLN A 98 -4.56 -13.44 -12.88
N ALA A 99 -3.87 -14.29 -12.12
CA ALA A 99 -4.44 -15.52 -11.57
C ALA A 99 -5.67 -15.22 -10.69
N MET A 100 -5.61 -14.20 -9.82
CA MET A 100 -6.76 -13.78 -9.02
C MET A 100 -7.95 -13.36 -9.86
N ILE A 101 -7.74 -12.59 -10.94
CA ILE A 101 -8.83 -12.15 -11.83
C ILE A 101 -9.45 -13.34 -12.55
N GLU A 102 -8.64 -14.31 -12.96
CA GLU A 102 -9.10 -15.55 -13.62
C GLU A 102 -9.89 -16.44 -12.65
N ASP A 103 -9.41 -16.60 -11.41
CA ASP A 103 -10.02 -17.45 -10.38
C ASP A 103 -11.28 -16.83 -9.76
N ALA A 104 -11.31 -15.51 -9.55
CA ALA A 104 -12.43 -14.83 -8.88
C ALA A 104 -13.71 -14.79 -9.73
N GLY A 105 -13.63 -15.00 -11.05
CA GLY A 105 -14.77 -14.94 -11.95
C GLY A 105 -15.50 -13.57 -11.86
N GLN A 106 -16.78 -13.58 -11.47
CA GLN A 106 -17.61 -12.37 -11.29
C GLN A 106 -17.66 -11.85 -9.84
N THR A 107 -16.96 -12.47 -8.90
CA THR A 107 -17.10 -12.14 -7.46
C THR A 107 -16.32 -10.88 -7.04
N LEU A 108 -15.26 -10.53 -7.76
CA LEU A 108 -14.51 -9.30 -7.58
C LEU A 108 -14.68 -8.41 -8.81
N PRO A 109 -15.08 -7.13 -8.67
CA PRO A 109 -15.17 -6.23 -9.80
C PRO A 109 -13.80 -6.08 -10.47
N ARG A 110 -13.77 -6.08 -11.79
CA ARG A 110 -12.54 -5.89 -12.54
C ARG A 110 -12.28 -4.41 -12.76
N ILE A 111 -11.16 -3.91 -12.24
CA ILE A 111 -10.69 -2.54 -12.47
C ILE A 111 -9.41 -2.55 -13.33
N PRO A 112 -9.12 -1.48 -14.09
CA PRO A 112 -7.83 -1.34 -14.77
C PRO A 112 -6.68 -1.39 -13.76
N TYR A 113 -5.60 -2.09 -14.09
CA TYR A 113 -4.41 -2.15 -13.25
C TYR A 113 -3.12 -2.07 -14.05
N LYS A 114 -2.05 -1.65 -13.37
CA LYS A 114 -0.67 -1.70 -13.84
C LYS A 114 0.24 -2.25 -12.75
N VAL A 115 1.34 -2.90 -13.13
CA VAL A 115 2.43 -3.25 -12.24
C VAL A 115 3.69 -2.55 -12.73
N GLU A 116 4.35 -1.82 -11.85
CA GLU A 116 5.53 -1.01 -12.12
C GLU A 116 6.73 -1.59 -11.39
N GLY A 117 7.71 -2.06 -12.16
CA GLY A 117 8.98 -2.59 -11.65
C GLY A 117 9.98 -1.52 -11.23
N GLN A 118 9.51 -0.44 -10.63
CA GLN A 118 10.32 0.73 -10.26
C GLN A 118 10.48 0.84 -8.75
N ASP A 119 11.53 1.54 -8.32
CA ASP A 119 11.65 2.01 -6.95
C ASP A 119 10.50 2.97 -6.59
N MET A 120 10.02 2.93 -5.34
CA MET A 120 8.88 3.76 -4.94
C MET A 120 9.17 5.26 -5.02
N LEU A 121 10.39 5.71 -4.71
CA LEU A 121 10.72 7.12 -4.76
C LEU A 121 10.75 7.62 -6.21
N ASP A 122 11.32 6.83 -7.11
CA ASP A 122 11.41 7.20 -8.53
C ASP A 122 10.02 7.17 -9.20
N TYR A 123 9.19 6.17 -8.90
CA TYR A 123 7.79 6.16 -9.34
C TYR A 123 7.04 7.41 -8.87
N LEU A 124 7.15 7.78 -7.59
CA LEU A 124 6.39 8.91 -7.06
C LEU A 124 6.84 10.25 -7.65
N LYS A 125 8.13 10.45 -7.95
CA LYS A 125 8.64 11.68 -8.59
C LYS A 125 8.04 11.93 -9.97
N ASP A 126 7.73 10.87 -10.70
CA ASP A 126 7.15 10.96 -12.04
C ASP A 126 5.63 11.21 -12.02
N GLU A 127 5.00 11.08 -10.85
CA GLU A 127 3.57 11.31 -10.66
C GLU A 127 3.25 12.80 -10.44
N ALA A 128 2.10 13.22 -10.93
CA ALA A 128 1.64 14.59 -10.76
C ALA A 128 1.18 14.88 -9.33
N ASP A 129 1.25 16.15 -8.93
CA ASP A 129 0.73 16.62 -7.65
C ASP A 129 -0.77 16.32 -7.51
N ASN A 130 -1.22 16.05 -6.28
CA ASN A 130 -2.64 15.91 -5.92
C ASN A 130 -3.43 14.90 -6.76
N LEU A 131 -2.84 13.75 -7.11
CA LEU A 131 -3.43 12.78 -8.04
C LEU A 131 -3.81 11.44 -7.39
N LEU A 132 -3.12 11.03 -6.33
CA LEU A 132 -3.10 9.64 -5.89
C LEU A 132 -3.83 9.45 -4.55
N CYS A 133 -4.36 8.24 -4.35
CA CYS A 133 -4.56 7.66 -3.04
C CYS A 133 -3.50 6.56 -2.85
N VAL A 134 -2.73 6.65 -1.78
CA VAL A 134 -1.54 5.80 -1.58
C VAL A 134 -1.81 4.76 -0.50
N VAL A 135 -1.32 3.53 -0.71
CA VAL A 135 -1.34 2.44 0.27
C VAL A 135 0.10 1.95 0.46
N ALA A 136 0.50 1.69 1.69
CA ALA A 136 1.75 0.97 1.98
C ALA A 136 1.53 0.03 3.17
N CYS A 137 1.96 -1.21 3.00
CA CYS A 137 1.75 -2.27 3.97
C CYS A 137 3.07 -2.95 4.35
N GLY A 138 3.42 -2.96 5.63
CA GLY A 138 4.63 -3.66 6.11
C GLY A 138 5.95 -3.04 5.65
N ILE A 139 5.99 -1.73 5.38
CA ILE A 139 7.23 -0.99 5.07
C ILE A 139 7.84 -0.46 6.36
N GLU A 140 8.72 -1.25 6.97
CA GLU A 140 9.38 -0.90 8.24
C GLU A 140 10.73 -0.19 8.02
N ASP A 141 11.20 0.55 9.02
CA ASP A 141 12.50 1.25 8.95
C ASP A 141 13.68 0.32 8.65
N CYS A 142 13.61 -0.93 9.15
CA CYS A 142 14.68 -1.92 8.99
C CYS A 142 14.79 -2.52 7.59
N ILE A 143 13.82 -2.22 6.72
CA ILE A 143 13.90 -2.60 5.32
C ILE A 143 14.30 -1.39 4.46
N LEU A 144 13.99 -0.15 4.89
CA LEU A 144 14.36 1.10 4.21
C LEU A 144 15.89 1.35 4.11
N PRO A 145 16.39 2.05 3.08
CA PRO A 145 17.84 2.20 2.84
C PRO A 145 18.49 3.14 3.82
N SER A 146 17.76 4.20 4.17
CA SER A 146 18.18 5.23 5.10
C SER A 146 16.99 6.07 5.54
N ALA A 147 17.17 6.79 6.65
CA ALA A 147 16.21 7.80 7.09
C ALA A 147 16.06 8.95 6.07
N GLU A 148 17.10 9.24 5.27
CA GLU A 148 17.02 10.26 4.22
C GLU A 148 16.12 9.81 3.08
N TYR A 149 16.27 8.56 2.63
CA TYR A 149 15.39 7.96 1.64
C TYR A 149 13.94 7.97 2.12
N ARG A 150 13.70 7.56 3.38
CA ARG A 150 12.38 7.62 3.99
C ARG A 150 11.76 9.01 3.90
N LYS A 151 12.50 10.04 4.30
CA LYS A 151 12.03 11.44 4.24
C LYS A 151 11.70 11.90 2.83
N LYS A 152 12.46 11.45 1.83
CA LYS A 152 12.18 11.75 0.41
C LYS A 152 10.87 11.09 -0.04
N VAL A 153 10.67 9.81 0.27
CA VAL A 153 9.40 9.11 -0.02
C VAL A 153 8.22 9.78 0.68
N GLU A 154 8.37 10.11 1.97
CA GLU A 154 7.36 10.83 2.76
C GLU A 154 6.99 12.18 2.14
N GLY A 155 7.97 12.95 1.67
CA GLY A 155 7.74 14.22 0.98
C GLY A 155 6.99 14.05 -0.35
N GLU A 156 7.33 13.02 -1.12
CA GLU A 156 6.62 12.73 -2.37
C GLU A 156 5.19 12.22 -2.12
N ILE A 157 4.97 11.41 -1.07
CA ILE A 157 3.61 11.02 -0.66
C ILE A 157 2.78 12.26 -0.34
N TYR A 158 3.33 13.24 0.40
CA TYR A 158 2.61 14.50 0.67
C TYR A 158 2.24 15.24 -0.63
N ARG A 159 3.17 15.32 -1.59
CA ARG A 159 2.99 16.05 -2.86
C ARG A 159 1.94 15.41 -3.77
N VAL A 160 2.00 14.10 -3.95
CA VAL A 160 1.17 13.37 -4.91
C VAL A 160 -0.21 13.02 -4.37
N LEU A 161 -0.42 13.08 -3.05
CA LEU A 161 -1.70 12.71 -2.44
C LEU A 161 -2.80 13.70 -2.86
N GLU A 162 -3.88 13.18 -3.45
CA GLU A 162 -5.05 14.00 -3.78
C GLU A 162 -5.59 14.69 -2.52
N GLN A 163 -6.02 15.95 -2.66
CA GLN A 163 -6.32 16.80 -1.51
C GLN A 163 -7.35 16.20 -0.57
N ASP A 164 -8.34 15.45 -1.05
CA ASP A 164 -9.35 14.81 -0.21
C ASP A 164 -9.16 13.29 -0.12
N ALA A 165 -7.96 12.78 -0.37
CA ALA A 165 -7.59 11.38 -0.20
C ALA A 165 -6.74 11.14 1.05
N PHE A 166 -6.49 9.86 1.33
CA PHE A 166 -5.62 9.43 2.43
C PHE A 166 -4.46 8.59 1.91
N PHE A 167 -3.33 8.70 2.58
CA PHE A 167 -2.30 7.66 2.58
C PHE A 167 -2.64 6.65 3.68
N LEU A 168 -2.92 5.41 3.28
CA LEU A 168 -3.23 4.27 4.14
C LEU A 168 -1.95 3.52 4.46
N SER A 169 -1.50 3.63 5.72
CA SER A 169 -0.29 2.99 6.21
C SER A 169 -0.64 1.84 7.16
N SER A 170 -0.61 0.60 6.68
CA SER A 170 -0.85 -0.59 7.49
C SER A 170 0.48 -1.22 7.91
N HIS A 171 0.87 -1.09 9.17
CA HIS A 171 2.18 -1.56 9.64
C HIS A 171 3.38 -1.01 8.81
N SER A 172 3.25 0.21 8.28
CA SER A 172 4.34 0.94 7.64
C SER A 172 4.82 2.08 8.54
N ASP A 173 6.12 2.34 8.54
CA ASP A 173 6.78 3.37 9.33
C ASP A 173 6.86 4.72 8.60
N LEU A 174 6.41 4.78 7.33
CA LEU A 174 6.28 6.02 6.58
C LEU A 174 5.30 6.97 7.27
N GLN A 175 5.74 8.19 7.56
CA GLN A 175 4.97 9.24 8.24
C GLN A 175 5.16 10.60 7.54
N PRO A 176 4.44 10.86 6.43
CA PRO A 176 4.49 12.12 5.71
C PRO A 176 4.18 13.31 6.63
N GLN A 177 5.16 14.23 6.74
CA GLN A 177 4.98 15.45 7.54
C GLN A 177 3.97 16.38 6.88
N GLY A 178 3.22 17.12 7.69
CA GLY A 178 2.19 18.05 7.20
C GLY A 178 0.81 17.44 6.95
N LEU A 179 0.67 16.12 7.05
CA LEU A 179 -0.64 15.44 7.06
C LEU A 179 -1.11 15.18 8.49
N ARG A 180 -2.42 15.37 8.72
CA ARG A 180 -3.07 14.92 9.95
C ARG A 180 -3.12 13.40 9.94
N THR A 181 -2.94 12.79 11.11
CA THR A 181 -2.92 11.33 11.26
C THR A 181 -3.94 10.88 12.29
N ILE A 182 -4.72 9.85 11.94
CA ILE A 182 -5.41 9.02 12.93
C ILE A 182 -4.83 7.61 12.88
N GLU A 183 -4.76 6.98 14.04
CA GLU A 183 -4.31 5.60 14.19
C GLU A 183 -5.45 4.77 14.76
N MET A 184 -5.61 3.56 14.21
CA MET A 184 -6.54 2.56 14.71
C MET A 184 -5.91 1.18 14.62
N THR A 185 -6.42 0.25 15.42
CA THR A 185 -6.03 -1.15 15.36
C THR A 185 -7.21 -1.99 14.89
N PHE A 186 -6.92 -3.09 14.20
CA PHE A 186 -7.91 -4.05 13.75
C PHE A 186 -7.38 -5.47 13.88
N ARG A 187 -8.29 -6.42 14.14
CA ARG A 187 -7.94 -7.84 14.21
C ARG A 187 -7.98 -8.44 12.81
N ARG A 188 -7.01 -9.30 12.49
CA ARG A 188 -7.01 -10.05 11.23
C ARG A 188 -8.24 -10.97 11.18
N PRO A 189 -9.10 -10.88 10.15
CA PRO A 189 -10.24 -11.77 10.03
C PRO A 189 -9.84 -13.26 9.99
N ALA A 190 -8.79 -13.62 9.25
CA ALA A 190 -8.28 -14.99 9.19
C ALA A 190 -7.58 -15.48 10.48
N ASN A 191 -7.14 -14.58 11.36
CA ASN A 191 -6.53 -14.93 12.65
C ASN A 191 -6.79 -13.85 13.70
N PRO A 192 -7.95 -13.87 14.39
CA PRO A 192 -8.37 -12.79 15.30
C PRO A 192 -7.49 -12.60 16.55
N ARG A 193 -6.48 -13.44 16.75
CA ARG A 193 -5.48 -13.29 17.83
C ARG A 193 -4.37 -12.29 17.47
N VAL A 194 -4.30 -11.88 16.20
CA VAL A 194 -3.32 -10.92 15.71
C VAL A 194 -4.02 -9.60 15.43
N GLU A 195 -3.46 -8.51 15.94
CA GLU A 195 -3.91 -7.15 15.71
C GLU A 195 -2.90 -6.42 14.84
N ASP A 196 -3.38 -5.77 13.79
CA ASP A 196 -2.61 -4.87 12.95
C ASP A 196 -3.02 -3.41 13.24
N ARG A 197 -2.14 -2.49 12.85
CA ARG A 197 -2.22 -1.02 12.99
C ARG A 197 -2.47 -0.46 11.61
N LEU A 198 -3.49 0.37 11.49
CA LEU A 198 -3.74 1.23 10.33
C LEU A 198 -3.60 2.69 10.75
N ARG A 199 -2.79 3.44 10.00
CA ARG A 199 -2.75 4.90 10.06
C ARG A 199 -3.33 5.48 8.79
N LEU A 200 -4.16 6.51 8.95
CA LEU A 200 -4.68 7.31 7.84
C LEU A 200 -4.03 8.68 7.91
N HIS A 201 -3.20 9.00 6.93
CA HIS A 201 -2.59 10.31 6.79
C HIS A 201 -3.36 11.10 5.73
N GLY A 202 -3.90 12.26 6.08
CA GLY A 202 -4.72 13.06 5.17
C GLY A 202 -4.58 14.56 5.43
N SER A 203 -4.93 15.35 4.42
CA SER A 203 -5.00 16.81 4.52
C SER A 203 -6.16 17.25 5.43
N LYS A 204 -6.32 18.56 5.62
CA LYS A 204 -7.51 19.09 6.29
C LYS A 204 -8.79 18.74 5.54
N GLU A 205 -8.79 18.88 4.21
CA GLU A 205 -9.91 18.66 3.30
C GLU A 205 -10.39 17.19 3.34
N ALA A 206 -9.45 16.24 3.42
CA ALA A 206 -9.78 14.82 3.57
C ALA A 206 -10.54 14.55 4.87
N TYR A 207 -10.11 15.14 5.99
CA TYR A 207 -10.81 15.01 7.27
C TYR A 207 -12.12 15.79 7.34
N GLU A 208 -12.26 16.92 6.64
CA GLU A 208 -13.54 17.62 6.51
C GLU A 208 -14.55 16.77 5.75
N LYS A 209 -14.13 16.07 4.70
CA LYS A 209 -14.99 15.22 3.88
C LYS A 209 -15.36 13.90 4.56
N TYR A 210 -14.42 13.26 5.25
CA TYR A 210 -14.60 11.90 5.78
C TYR A 210 -14.59 11.80 7.31
N GLY A 211 -14.45 12.92 8.03
CA GLY A 211 -14.30 12.93 9.50
C GLY A 211 -15.43 12.23 10.25
N GLU A 212 -16.68 12.40 9.83
CA GLU A 212 -17.83 11.71 10.45
C GLU A 212 -17.77 10.19 10.24
N VAL A 213 -17.39 9.76 9.03
CA VAL A 213 -17.22 8.34 8.70
C VAL A 213 -16.12 7.72 9.55
N LEU A 214 -15.03 8.45 9.77
CA LEU A 214 -13.91 7.99 10.59
C LEU A 214 -14.25 7.99 12.09
N ALA A 215 -15.00 8.98 12.59
CA ALA A 215 -15.40 9.07 14.00
C ALA A 215 -16.21 7.86 14.48
N VAL A 216 -17.15 7.39 13.64
CA VAL A 216 -18.00 6.23 13.94
C VAL A 216 -17.19 4.93 14.01
N ASN A 217 -16.15 4.80 13.19
CA ASN A 217 -15.37 3.55 13.06
C ASN A 217 -14.10 3.52 13.92
N ALA A 218 -13.57 4.67 14.34
CA ALA A 218 -12.39 4.77 15.21
C ALA A 218 -12.72 4.64 16.71
N GLY A 219 -13.95 4.25 17.08
CA GLY A 219 -14.31 4.01 18.48
C GLY A 219 -14.33 5.27 19.36
N GLY A 220 -14.68 6.44 18.82
CA GLY A 220 -14.91 7.65 19.62
C GLY A 220 -13.65 8.38 20.11
N LEU A 221 -12.49 8.19 19.47
CA LEU A 221 -11.25 8.93 19.77
C LEU A 221 -10.96 10.06 18.77
N ILE A 222 -11.97 10.89 18.48
CA ILE A 222 -11.74 12.20 17.86
C ILE A 222 -12.24 13.26 18.84
N GLY A 223 -11.39 13.59 19.81
CA GLY A 223 -11.64 14.67 20.76
C GLY A 223 -10.47 15.64 20.79
N GLY A 224 -10.76 16.90 20.39
CA GLY A 224 -9.98 18.09 20.71
C GLY A 224 -8.84 18.42 19.76
#